data_AF-A0A091BGK1-F1
#
_entry.id   AF-A0A091BGK1-F1
#
_cell.length_a   1.000
_cell.length_b   1.000
_cell.length_c   1.000
_cell.angle_alpha   90.00
_cell.angle_beta   90.00
_cell.angle_gamma   90.00
#
_symmetry.space_group_name_H-M   'P 1'
#
loop_
_entity.id
_entity.type
_entity.pdbx_description
1 polymer ?
#
loop_
_entity_poly.entity_id
_entity_poly.type
_entity_poly.pdbx_seq_one_letter_code
_entity_poly.pdbx_strand_id
1 'polypeptide(L)'
;MSVPRPVAGRILAIDDDRDLLDNLRRALEAAGHRVTVADSLGEGLAKAASLPFDVCLLDRGLGLDSGLSALPRLRELAPRLRVVMLTAHAVVEDAVAALAAGVDDYLIKPCPPAQLQLAVARQLEARRLLDRIATLEAERDDEQPAIDSVEPAMAALLDAARRVAATDANVLLLGESGTGKGLLARSIHAWSRRAAAPLATVNCPALPPDLLESELFGHARGAFTGAAASTPGRVGAADGGSLFLDEIGELPLSLQAKLLRFIEDREYERVGDPTTRRADVRPTSRRWSPRAASAPTSTTA
;
A
#
# COMPACT_ATOMS: atom_id res chain seq x y z
N MET A 1 -6.71 -1.12 -29.57
CA MET A 1 -6.37 -0.87 -28.16
C MET A 1 -7.37 0.15 -27.63
N SER A 2 -8.23 -0.26 -26.70
CA SER A 2 -9.27 0.59 -26.11
C SER A 2 -8.59 1.58 -25.17
N VAL A 3 -8.62 2.87 -25.50
CA VAL A 3 -8.18 3.95 -24.60
C VAL A 3 -9.20 3.99 -23.45
N PRO A 4 -8.78 3.81 -22.19
CA PRO A 4 -9.71 3.88 -21.06
C PRO A 4 -10.45 5.23 -21.09
N ARG A 5 -11.77 5.20 -20.84
CA ARG A 5 -12.60 6.42 -20.75
C ARG A 5 -11.93 7.39 -19.74
N PRO A 6 -11.65 8.65 -20.12
CA PRO A 6 -11.07 9.60 -19.19
C PRO A 6 -12.04 9.80 -18.03
N VAL A 7 -11.55 9.60 -16.80
CA VAL A 7 -12.31 9.90 -15.59
C VAL A 7 -12.52 11.41 -15.55
N ALA A 8 -13.78 11.85 -15.57
CA ALA A 8 -14.11 13.26 -15.44
C ALA A 8 -13.59 13.76 -14.08
N GLY A 9 -12.72 14.76 -14.10
CA GLY A 9 -12.07 15.33 -12.92
C GLY A 9 -12.52 16.76 -12.69
N ARG A 10 -12.48 17.21 -11.44
CA ARG A 10 -12.72 18.61 -11.05
C ARG A 10 -11.39 19.33 -10.96
N ILE A 11 -11.21 20.34 -11.80
CA ILE A 11 -9.94 21.05 -11.96
C ILE A 11 -10.13 22.49 -11.49
N LEU A 12 -9.23 22.96 -10.64
CA LEU A 12 -9.10 24.37 -10.30
C LEU A 12 -7.94 24.95 -11.12
N ALA A 13 -8.14 26.04 -11.84
CA ALA A 13 -7.08 26.77 -12.52
C ALA A 13 -6.93 28.16 -11.92
N ILE A 14 -5.73 28.53 -11.49
CA ILE A 14 -5.40 29.80 -10.84
C ILE A 14 -4.32 30.48 -11.67
N ASP A 15 -4.65 31.62 -12.27
CA ASP A 15 -3.78 32.40 -13.17
C ASP A 15 -4.27 33.85 -13.17
N ASP A 16 -3.38 34.84 -13.30
CA ASP A 16 -3.79 36.24 -13.46
C ASP A 16 -4.16 36.58 -14.91
N ASP A 17 -3.71 35.77 -15.88
CA ASP A 17 -4.06 35.88 -17.29
C ASP A 17 -5.42 35.22 -17.60
N ARG A 18 -6.44 36.06 -17.80
CA ARG A 18 -7.80 35.64 -18.13
C ARG A 18 -7.93 34.92 -19.48
N ASP A 19 -7.13 35.31 -20.46
CA ASP A 19 -7.16 34.68 -21.79
C ASP A 19 -6.57 33.27 -21.70
N LEU A 20 -5.51 33.11 -20.89
CA LEU A 20 -4.96 31.80 -20.60
C LEU A 20 -5.95 30.92 -19.83
N LEU A 21 -6.62 31.45 -18.80
CA LEU A 21 -7.66 30.71 -18.07
C LEU A 21 -8.77 30.20 -18.99
N ASP A 22 -9.24 31.03 -19.94
CA ASP A 22 -10.29 30.61 -20.88
C ASP A 22 -9.78 29.52 -21.84
N ASN A 23 -8.52 29.62 -22.28
CA ASN A 23 -7.89 28.58 -23.10
C ASN A 23 -7.73 27.25 -22.34
N LEU A 24 -7.24 27.28 -21.09
CA LEU A 24 -7.13 26.11 -20.23
C LEU A 24 -8.50 25.46 -20.00
N ARG A 25 -9.51 26.28 -19.69
CA ARG A 25 -10.89 25.86 -19.49
C ARG A 25 -11.44 25.14 -20.71
N ARG A 26 -11.38 25.75 -21.89
CA ARG A 26 -11.85 25.15 -23.15
C ARG A 26 -11.13 23.83 -23.46
N ALA A 27 -9.81 23.79 -23.30
CA ALA A 27 -9.01 22.60 -23.59
C ALA A 27 -9.37 21.41 -22.69
N LEU A 28 -9.63 21.65 -21.40
CA LEU A 28 -9.92 20.61 -20.42
C LEU A 28 -11.40 20.22 -20.38
N GLU A 29 -12.32 21.15 -20.62
CA GLU A 29 -13.74 20.86 -20.82
C GLU A 29 -13.95 19.99 -22.07
N ALA A 30 -13.20 20.24 -23.15
CA ALA A 30 -13.21 19.40 -24.35
C ALA A 30 -12.74 17.95 -24.08
N ALA A 31 -11.92 17.75 -23.05
CA ALA A 31 -11.50 16.44 -22.57
C ALA A 31 -12.48 15.81 -21.55
N GLY A 32 -13.59 16.49 -21.22
CA GLY A 32 -14.64 15.98 -20.34
C GLY A 32 -14.45 16.30 -18.86
N HIS A 33 -13.53 17.21 -18.51
CA HIS A 33 -13.32 17.66 -17.13
C HIS A 33 -14.23 18.84 -16.75
N ARG A 34 -14.47 19.04 -15.45
CA ARG A 34 -15.14 20.23 -14.92
C ARG A 34 -14.09 21.21 -14.44
N VAL A 35 -13.99 22.36 -15.09
CA VAL A 35 -12.96 23.35 -14.76
C VAL A 35 -13.58 24.53 -14.04
N THR A 36 -12.98 24.92 -12.92
CA THR A 36 -13.26 26.18 -12.22
C THR A 36 -12.02 27.04 -12.31
N VAL A 37 -12.19 28.28 -12.78
CA VAL A 37 -11.09 29.24 -12.92
C VAL A 37 -11.09 30.23 -11.76
N ALA A 38 -9.93 30.75 -11.39
CA ALA A 38 -9.76 31.83 -10.43
C ALA A 38 -8.69 32.80 -10.94
N ASP A 39 -8.98 34.09 -10.93
CA ASP A 39 -8.08 35.12 -11.47
C ASP A 39 -7.08 35.68 -10.45
N SER A 40 -7.14 35.17 -9.22
CA SER A 40 -6.26 35.55 -8.13
C SER A 40 -6.05 34.40 -7.16
N LEU A 41 -4.93 34.45 -6.43
CA LEU A 41 -4.60 33.46 -5.42
C LEU A 41 -5.65 33.39 -4.30
N GLY A 42 -6.14 34.54 -3.85
CA GLY A 42 -7.17 34.62 -2.80
C GLY A 42 -8.48 33.95 -3.21
N GLU A 43 -8.93 34.18 -4.44
CA GLU A 43 -10.11 33.51 -4.98
C GLU A 43 -9.89 32.00 -5.12
N GLY A 44 -8.72 31.59 -5.61
CA GLY A 44 -8.33 30.19 -5.73
C GLY A 44 -8.37 29.45 -4.39
N LEU A 45 -7.80 30.05 -3.34
CA LEU A 45 -7.83 29.49 -1.99
C LEU A 45 -9.25 29.40 -1.41
N ALA A 46 -10.08 30.43 -1.60
CA ALA A 46 -11.48 30.41 -1.16
C ALA A 46 -12.30 29.32 -1.86
N LYS A 47 -12.05 29.09 -3.16
CA LYS A 47 -12.66 27.99 -3.91
C LYS A 47 -12.16 26.64 -3.45
N ALA A 48 -10.85 26.47 -3.25
CA ALA A 48 -10.25 25.24 -2.74
C ALA A 48 -10.79 24.85 -1.34
N ALA A 49 -11.14 25.83 -0.51
CA ALA A 49 -11.75 25.59 0.79
C ALA A 49 -13.23 25.19 0.74
N SER A 50 -13.96 25.59 -0.31
CA SER A 50 -15.42 25.42 -0.40
C SER A 50 -15.87 24.28 -1.30
N LEU A 51 -15.05 23.90 -2.28
CA LEU A 51 -15.38 22.88 -3.27
C LEU A 51 -14.28 21.82 -3.35
N PRO A 52 -14.64 20.54 -3.54
CA PRO A 52 -13.64 19.50 -3.74
C PRO A 52 -13.08 19.57 -5.17
N PHE A 53 -11.75 19.66 -5.26
CA PHE A 53 -11.00 19.58 -6.51
C PHE A 53 -10.07 18.37 -6.51
N ASP A 54 -9.83 17.84 -7.71
CA ASP A 54 -8.93 16.73 -7.96
C ASP A 54 -7.51 17.20 -8.30
N VAL A 55 -7.44 18.19 -9.20
CA VAL A 55 -6.19 18.78 -9.68
C VAL A 55 -6.29 20.31 -9.62
N CYS A 56 -5.22 20.97 -9.20
CA CYS A 56 -5.04 22.41 -9.27
C CYS A 56 -3.94 22.73 -10.27
N LEU A 57 -4.25 23.53 -11.30
CA LEU A 57 -3.28 24.18 -12.16
C LEU A 57 -2.97 25.54 -11.53
N LEU A 58 -1.75 25.72 -11.05
CA LEU A 58 -1.36 26.91 -10.31
C LEU A 58 -0.25 27.62 -11.06
N ASP A 59 -0.49 28.85 -11.50
CA ASP A 59 0.57 29.66 -12.04
C ASP A 59 1.60 30.03 -10.97
N ARG A 60 2.88 30.03 -11.37
CA ARG A 60 3.99 30.39 -10.49
C ARG A 60 4.01 31.89 -10.18
N GLY A 61 3.65 32.76 -11.12
CA GLY A 61 3.74 34.21 -11.00
C GLY A 61 2.37 34.87 -11.09
N LEU A 62 1.68 34.97 -9.96
CA LEU A 62 0.35 35.58 -9.87
C LEU A 62 0.50 37.07 -9.52
N GLY A 63 0.77 37.92 -10.52
CA GLY A 63 1.04 39.33 -10.30
C GLY A 63 2.24 39.59 -9.38
N LEU A 64 1.98 40.05 -8.15
CA LEU A 64 3.00 40.30 -7.12
C LEU A 64 3.26 39.08 -6.21
N ASP A 65 2.40 38.06 -6.27
CA ASP A 65 2.47 36.87 -5.43
C ASP A 65 3.13 35.69 -6.16
N SER A 66 3.88 34.89 -5.41
CA SER A 66 4.45 33.63 -5.92
C SER A 66 3.50 32.48 -5.63
N GLY A 67 2.99 31.80 -6.66
CA GLY A 67 2.12 30.63 -6.50
C GLY A 67 2.72 29.52 -5.62
N LEU A 68 4.06 29.40 -5.57
CA LEU A 68 4.74 28.47 -4.65
C LEU A 68 4.42 28.74 -3.17
N SER A 69 4.20 29.99 -2.76
CA SER A 69 3.90 30.33 -1.35
C SER A 69 2.52 29.83 -0.92
N ALA A 70 1.63 29.54 -1.88
CA ALA A 70 0.29 29.05 -1.61
C ALA A 70 0.21 27.54 -1.41
N LEU A 71 1.25 26.78 -1.80
CA LEU A 71 1.25 25.32 -1.69
C LEU A 71 0.99 24.79 -0.27
N PRO A 72 1.63 25.33 0.79
CA PRO A 72 1.35 24.87 2.16
C PRO A 72 -0.12 25.07 2.53
N ARG A 73 -0.70 26.22 2.16
CA ARG A 73 -2.09 26.54 2.48
C ARG A 73 -3.08 25.71 1.68
N LEU A 74 -2.82 25.47 0.40
CA LEU A 74 -3.63 24.58 -0.44
C LEU A 74 -3.64 23.15 0.12
N ARG A 75 -2.50 22.67 0.63
CA ARG A 75 -2.40 21.34 1.25
C ARG A 75 -3.13 21.25 2.59
N GLU A 76 -3.11 22.30 3.41
CA GLU A 76 -3.89 22.34 4.64
C GLU A 76 -5.40 22.30 4.34
N LEU A 77 -5.86 23.06 3.35
CA LEU A 77 -7.27 23.15 2.99
C LEU A 77 -7.76 21.89 2.25
N ALA A 78 -6.92 21.33 1.38
CA ALA A 78 -7.24 20.18 0.55
C ALA A 78 -6.04 19.21 0.45
N PRO A 79 -5.83 18.34 1.46
CA PRO A 79 -4.66 17.45 1.52
C PRO A 79 -4.51 16.48 0.34
N ARG A 80 -5.62 16.17 -0.34
CA ARG A 80 -5.66 15.26 -1.49
C ARG A 80 -5.55 15.98 -2.85
N LEU A 81 -5.50 17.31 -2.85
CA LEU A 81 -5.43 18.11 -4.07
C LEU A 81 -4.05 17.94 -4.70
N ARG A 82 -4.03 17.47 -5.95
CA ARG A 82 -2.80 17.38 -6.73
C ARG A 82 -2.51 18.73 -7.37
N VAL A 83 -1.32 19.29 -7.21
CA VAL A 83 -0.97 20.60 -7.76
C VAL A 83 0.02 20.44 -8.90
N VAL A 84 -0.33 21.00 -10.05
CA VAL A 84 0.52 21.13 -11.24
C VAL A 84 0.89 22.59 -11.39
N MET A 85 2.17 22.91 -11.30
CA MET A 85 2.64 24.27 -11.46
C MET A 85 2.75 24.64 -12.94
N LEU A 86 2.23 25.80 -13.32
CA LEU A 86 2.44 26.40 -14.64
C LEU A 86 3.46 27.54 -14.51
N THR A 87 4.36 27.70 -15.48
CA THR A 87 5.26 28.87 -15.49
C THR A 87 5.74 29.22 -16.89
N ALA A 88 6.08 30.49 -17.11
CA ALA A 88 6.71 30.95 -18.35
C ALA A 88 8.23 30.69 -18.43
N HIS A 89 8.89 30.35 -17.31
CA HIS A 89 10.35 30.21 -17.27
C HIS A 89 10.79 28.76 -17.47
N ALA A 90 11.53 28.48 -18.54
CA ALA A 90 12.05 27.13 -18.87
C ALA A 90 13.33 26.75 -18.11
N VAL A 91 13.66 27.45 -17.01
CA VAL A 91 14.90 27.20 -16.26
C VAL A 91 14.72 25.92 -15.43
N VAL A 92 15.55 24.90 -15.73
CA VAL A 92 15.48 23.58 -15.09
C VAL A 92 15.60 23.67 -13.56
N GLU A 93 16.38 24.62 -13.05
CA GLU A 93 16.56 24.85 -11.61
C GLU A 93 15.25 25.21 -10.89
N ASP A 94 14.37 25.98 -11.55
CA ASP A 94 13.06 26.35 -10.99
C ASP A 94 12.10 25.16 -10.92
N ALA A 95 12.16 24.26 -11.91
CA ALA A 95 11.37 23.04 -11.89
C ALA A 95 11.81 22.11 -10.75
N VAL A 96 13.13 22.00 -10.50
CA VAL A 96 13.66 21.22 -9.38
C VAL A 96 13.28 21.84 -8.03
N ALA A 97 13.37 23.17 -7.89
CA ALA A 97 12.96 23.87 -6.68
C ALA A 97 11.45 23.71 -6.39
N ALA A 98 10.62 23.72 -7.44
CA ALA A 98 9.19 23.50 -7.31
C ALA A 98 8.89 22.06 -6.85
N LEU A 99 9.52 21.05 -7.46
CA LEU A 99 9.38 19.66 -7.03
C LEU A 99 9.87 19.45 -5.59
N ALA A 100 10.95 20.13 -5.18
CA ALA A 100 11.44 20.11 -3.80
C ALA A 100 10.46 20.76 -2.80
N ALA A 101 9.73 21.80 -3.23
CA ALA A 101 8.62 22.39 -2.47
C ALA A 101 7.37 21.49 -2.45
N GLY A 102 7.39 20.40 -3.23
CA GLY A 102 6.40 19.35 -3.24
C GLY A 102 5.26 19.58 -4.22
N VAL A 103 5.41 20.30 -5.33
CA VAL A 103 4.38 20.16 -6.39
C VAL A 103 4.42 18.76 -6.98
N ASP A 104 3.25 18.29 -7.45
CA ASP A 104 3.10 16.94 -7.99
C ASP A 104 3.55 16.84 -9.45
N ASP A 105 3.52 17.96 -10.18
CA ASP A 105 3.98 18.07 -11.55
C ASP A 105 4.24 19.54 -11.92
N TYR A 106 4.83 19.75 -13.09
CA TYR A 106 5.20 21.07 -13.58
C TYR A 106 5.08 21.14 -15.11
N LEU A 107 4.58 22.27 -15.62
CA LEU A 107 4.40 22.55 -17.05
C LEU A 107 4.92 23.94 -17.43
N ILE A 108 5.60 24.01 -18.58
CA ILE A 108 6.13 25.25 -19.15
C ILE A 108 5.09 25.84 -20.11
N LYS A 109 4.77 27.12 -19.93
CA LYS A 109 3.95 27.93 -20.84
C LYS A 109 4.82 28.52 -21.96
N PRO A 110 4.30 28.65 -23.19
CA PRO A 110 3.00 28.16 -23.65
C PRO A 110 3.02 26.63 -23.84
N CYS A 111 2.02 25.93 -23.31
CA CYS A 111 1.88 24.48 -23.50
C CYS A 111 0.74 24.17 -24.49
N PRO A 112 0.92 23.20 -25.41
CA PRO A 112 -0.14 22.78 -26.29
C PRO A 112 -1.26 22.05 -25.51
N PRO A 113 -2.53 22.14 -25.95
CA PRO A 113 -3.67 21.52 -25.27
C PRO A 113 -3.47 20.03 -24.96
N ALA A 114 -2.82 19.28 -25.86
CA ALA A 114 -2.53 17.86 -25.67
C ALA A 114 -1.59 17.59 -24.47
N GLN A 115 -0.60 18.46 -24.25
CA GLN A 115 0.33 18.32 -23.13
C GLN A 115 -0.36 18.62 -21.80
N LEU A 116 -1.22 19.64 -21.77
CA LEU A 116 -2.05 19.98 -20.61
C LEU A 116 -2.98 18.83 -20.23
N GLN A 117 -3.71 18.29 -21.22
CA GLN A 117 -4.61 17.16 -21.02
C GLN A 117 -3.87 15.92 -20.49
N LEU A 118 -2.67 15.65 -21.02
CA LEU A 118 -1.85 14.53 -20.57
C LEU A 118 -1.39 14.70 -19.12
N ALA A 119 -0.93 15.90 -18.73
CA ALA A 119 -0.50 16.17 -17.37
C ALA A 119 -1.66 16.00 -16.38
N VAL A 120 -2.81 16.59 -16.68
CA VAL A 120 -4.03 16.43 -15.85
C VAL A 120 -4.45 14.97 -15.75
N ALA A 121 -4.49 14.24 -16.87
CA ALA A 121 -4.87 12.82 -16.88
C ALA A 121 -3.94 11.97 -16.00
N ARG A 122 -2.63 12.23 -16.03
CA ARG A 122 -1.65 11.55 -15.17
C ARG A 122 -1.91 11.81 -13.69
N GLN A 123 -2.21 13.05 -13.31
CA GLN A 123 -2.49 13.38 -11.92
C GLN A 123 -3.82 12.81 -11.42
N LEU A 124 -4.83 12.75 -12.28
CA LEU A 124 -6.10 12.08 -11.96
C LEU A 124 -5.92 10.58 -11.75
N GLU A 125 -5.13 9.90 -12.59
CA GLU A 125 -4.85 8.47 -12.42
C GLU A 125 -4.01 8.21 -11.15
N ALA A 126 -2.99 9.04 -10.89
CA ALA A 126 -2.21 8.95 -9.66
C ALA A 126 -3.10 9.08 -8.41
N ARG A 127 -4.02 10.06 -8.40
CA ARG A 127 -4.99 10.23 -7.32
C ARG A 127 -5.91 9.03 -7.17
N ARG A 128 -6.45 8.51 -8.27
CA ARG A 128 -7.30 7.31 -8.28
C ARG A 128 -6.59 6.09 -7.70
N LEU A 129 -5.31 5.90 -8.03
CA LEU A 129 -4.50 4.82 -7.47
C LEU A 129 -4.27 4.99 -5.98
N LEU A 130 -3.95 6.21 -5.53
CA LEU A 130 -3.78 6.52 -4.10
C LEU A 130 -5.09 6.33 -3.32
N ASP A 131 -6.21 6.79 -3.85
CA ASP A 131 -7.53 6.57 -3.23
C ASP A 131 -7.85 5.07 -3.17
N ARG A 132 -7.48 4.29 -4.20
CA ARG A 132 -7.67 2.83 -4.19
C ARG A 132 -6.80 2.16 -3.12
N ILE A 133 -5.55 2.58 -2.97
CA ILE A 133 -4.65 2.09 -1.91
C ILE A 133 -5.24 2.43 -0.54
N ALA A 134 -5.61 3.69 -0.30
CA ALA A 134 -6.22 4.12 0.96
C ALA A 134 -7.52 3.37 1.28
N THR A 135 -8.33 3.07 0.26
CA THR A 135 -9.55 2.26 0.43
C THR A 135 -9.21 0.84 0.86
N LEU A 136 -8.25 0.20 0.18
CA LEU A 136 -7.82 -1.17 0.49
C LEU A 136 -7.14 -1.26 1.87
N GLU A 137 -6.40 -0.22 2.26
CA GLU A 137 -5.80 -0.09 3.59
C GLU A 137 -6.89 0.07 4.67
N ALA A 138 -7.90 0.91 4.42
CA ALA A 138 -9.03 1.08 5.34
C ALA A 138 -9.85 -0.20 5.50
N GLU A 139 -10.14 -0.91 4.40
CA GLU A 139 -10.80 -2.23 4.43
C GLU A 139 -9.97 -3.26 5.24
N ARG A 140 -8.64 -3.21 5.16
CA ARG A 140 -7.73 -4.06 5.95
C ARG A 140 -7.75 -3.73 7.44
N ASP A 141 -7.93 -2.45 7.80
CA ASP A 141 -7.92 -2.00 9.19
C ASP A 141 -9.29 -2.21 9.87
N ASP A 142 -10.42 -2.09 9.15
CA ASP A 142 -11.76 -2.46 9.66
C ASP A 142 -11.88 -3.98 9.93
N GLU A 143 -11.09 -4.81 9.25
CA GLU A 143 -10.97 -6.26 9.50
C GLU A 143 -10.00 -6.63 10.64
N GLN A 144 -9.50 -5.67 11.42
CA GLN A 144 -8.72 -5.94 12.64
C GLN A 144 -9.59 -5.75 13.90
N PRO A 145 -10.38 -6.75 14.33
CA PRO A 145 -10.99 -6.70 15.65
C PRO A 145 -9.90 -6.50 16.71
N ALA A 146 -10.05 -5.46 17.51
CA ALA A 146 -9.30 -5.34 18.74
C ALA A 146 -9.64 -6.56 19.62
N ILE A 147 -8.61 -7.35 19.96
CA ILE A 147 -8.78 -8.46 20.90
C ILE A 147 -8.78 -7.87 22.29
N ASP A 148 -9.97 -7.56 22.79
CA ASP A 148 -10.17 -7.21 24.19
C ASP A 148 -10.95 -8.32 24.88
N SER A 149 -10.44 -8.78 26.02
CA SER A 149 -11.07 -9.80 26.83
C SER A 149 -11.00 -9.42 28.29
N VAL A 150 -12.09 -9.64 29.01
CA VAL A 150 -12.21 -9.38 30.45
C VAL A 150 -11.73 -10.58 31.28
N GLU A 151 -11.46 -11.72 30.63
CA GLU A 151 -11.04 -12.95 31.30
C GLU A 151 -9.54 -12.86 31.70
N PRO A 152 -9.18 -13.08 32.98
CA PRO A 152 -7.79 -12.94 33.44
C PRO A 152 -6.77 -13.80 32.69
N ALA A 153 -7.17 -15.02 32.28
CA ALA A 153 -6.32 -15.91 31.50
C ALA A 153 -6.02 -15.37 30.09
N MET A 154 -7.02 -14.74 29.45
CA MET A 154 -6.84 -14.11 28.15
C MET A 154 -6.04 -12.82 28.27
N ALA A 155 -6.29 -12.00 29.29
CA ALA A 155 -5.49 -10.80 29.56
C ALA A 155 -3.98 -11.12 29.71
N ALA A 156 -3.66 -12.17 30.48
CA ALA A 156 -2.28 -12.63 30.63
C ALA A 156 -1.65 -13.09 29.29
N LEU A 157 -2.43 -13.77 28.44
CA LEU A 157 -2.00 -14.19 27.10
C LEU A 157 -1.73 -12.97 26.19
N LEU A 158 -2.63 -11.98 26.19
CA LEU A 158 -2.48 -10.76 25.40
C LEU A 158 -1.26 -9.94 25.84
N ASP A 159 -0.99 -9.85 27.14
CA ASP A 159 0.20 -9.18 27.65
C ASP A 159 1.50 -9.91 27.32
N ALA A 160 1.49 -11.25 27.29
CA ALA A 160 2.60 -12.03 26.76
C ALA A 160 2.79 -11.77 25.25
N ALA A 161 1.70 -11.76 24.48
CA ALA A 161 1.72 -11.51 23.04
C ALA A 161 2.25 -10.10 22.71
N ARG A 162 1.84 -9.07 23.44
CA ARG A 162 2.36 -7.68 23.30
C ARG A 162 3.86 -7.60 23.55
N ARG A 163 4.36 -8.27 24.61
CA ARG A 163 5.81 -8.31 24.90
C ARG A 163 6.59 -8.99 23.79
N VAL A 164 6.09 -10.10 23.26
CA VAL A 164 6.72 -10.82 22.14
C VAL A 164 6.62 -10.02 20.84
N ALA A 165 5.54 -9.27 20.60
CA ALA A 165 5.37 -8.44 19.42
C ALA A 165 6.48 -7.39 19.27
N ALA A 166 7.00 -6.86 20.38
CA ALA A 166 8.10 -5.90 20.39
C ALA A 166 9.49 -6.49 20.02
N THR A 167 9.59 -7.80 19.84
CA THR A 167 10.82 -8.53 19.46
C THR A 167 10.72 -9.11 18.05
N ASP A 168 11.84 -9.53 17.46
CA ASP A 168 11.86 -10.26 16.16
C ASP A 168 11.75 -11.78 16.33
N ALA A 169 11.37 -12.28 17.51
CA ALA A 169 11.29 -13.71 17.77
C ALA A 169 10.17 -14.39 16.95
N ASN A 170 10.46 -15.61 16.49
CA ASN A 170 9.47 -16.48 15.84
C ASN A 170 8.38 -16.88 16.84
N VAL A 171 7.13 -16.87 16.41
CA VAL A 171 5.98 -17.17 17.29
C VAL A 171 5.26 -18.42 16.81
N LEU A 172 4.99 -19.35 17.73
CA LEU A 172 4.14 -20.53 17.50
C LEU A 172 2.89 -20.42 18.37
N LEU A 173 1.72 -20.36 17.73
CA LEU A 173 0.42 -20.29 18.37
C LEU A 173 -0.21 -21.69 18.42
N LEU A 174 -0.49 -22.17 19.63
CA LEU A 174 -1.10 -23.47 19.89
C LEU A 174 -2.52 -23.29 20.43
N GLY A 175 -3.44 -24.16 20.02
CA GLY A 175 -4.81 -24.17 20.52
C GLY A 175 -5.77 -24.88 19.56
N GLU A 176 -6.96 -25.20 20.04
CA GLU A 176 -8.01 -25.89 19.27
C GLU A 176 -8.50 -25.07 18.06
N SER A 177 -9.08 -25.73 17.06
CA SER A 177 -9.60 -24.99 15.89
C SER A 177 -10.70 -24.01 16.32
N GLY A 178 -10.75 -22.83 15.71
CA GLY A 178 -11.75 -21.81 16.04
C GLY A 178 -11.46 -20.93 17.28
N THR A 179 -10.36 -21.14 18.02
CA THR A 179 -10.03 -20.33 19.23
C THR A 179 -9.46 -18.94 18.97
N GLY A 180 -9.58 -18.40 17.75
CA GLY A 180 -9.11 -17.04 17.43
C GLY A 180 -7.59 -16.89 17.21
N LYS A 181 -6.83 -17.97 17.01
CA LYS A 181 -5.36 -17.90 16.75
C LYS A 181 -4.98 -17.01 15.57
N GLY A 182 -5.75 -17.04 14.48
CA GLY A 182 -5.51 -16.17 13.33
C GLY A 182 -5.70 -14.68 13.66
N LEU A 183 -6.66 -14.37 14.54
CA LEU A 183 -6.87 -13.03 15.07
C LEU A 183 -5.65 -12.60 15.89
N LEU A 184 -5.20 -13.46 16.81
CA LEU A 184 -4.05 -13.20 17.68
C LEU A 184 -2.75 -12.99 16.86
N ALA A 185 -2.53 -13.75 15.79
CA ALA A 185 -1.39 -13.55 14.90
C ALA A 185 -1.40 -12.17 14.22
N ARG A 186 -2.58 -11.72 13.75
CA ARG A 186 -2.75 -10.39 13.17
C ARG A 186 -2.51 -9.29 14.20
N SER A 187 -3.02 -9.47 15.43
CA SER A 187 -2.76 -8.52 16.53
C SER A 187 -1.28 -8.44 16.89
N ILE A 188 -0.56 -9.57 16.93
CA ILE A 188 0.90 -9.58 17.17
C ILE A 188 1.64 -8.78 16.10
N HIS A 189 1.25 -8.90 14.83
CA HIS A 189 1.83 -8.09 13.76
C HIS A 189 1.52 -6.60 13.93
N ALA A 190 0.26 -6.24 14.22
CA ALA A 190 -0.17 -4.86 14.45
C ALA A 190 0.50 -4.20 15.67
N TRP A 191 0.88 -4.98 16.69
CA TRP A 191 1.63 -4.49 17.85
C TRP A 191 3.16 -4.50 17.67
N SER A 192 3.66 -5.00 16.54
CA SER A 192 5.09 -5.12 16.29
C SER A 192 5.68 -3.86 15.69
N ARG A 193 7.02 -3.78 15.65
CA ARG A 193 7.75 -2.73 14.91
C ARG A 193 7.49 -2.74 13.41
N ARG A 194 6.90 -3.83 12.89
CA ARG A 194 6.61 -4.08 11.48
C ARG A 194 5.13 -3.89 11.15
N ALA A 195 4.35 -3.23 12.02
CA ALA A 195 2.91 -3.03 11.83
C ALA A 195 2.54 -2.28 10.53
N ALA A 196 3.42 -1.40 10.05
CA ALA A 196 3.25 -0.69 8.77
C ALA A 196 3.73 -1.50 7.55
N ALA A 197 4.40 -2.64 7.77
CA ALA A 197 4.92 -3.51 6.72
C ALA A 197 3.90 -4.60 6.34
N PRO A 198 4.11 -5.34 5.23
CA PRO A 198 3.14 -6.34 4.78
C PRO A 198 3.01 -7.52 5.76
N LEU A 199 1.77 -8.02 5.93
CA LEU A 199 1.49 -9.31 6.55
C LEU A 199 0.98 -10.28 5.48
N ALA A 200 1.82 -11.25 5.10
CA ALA A 200 1.39 -12.33 4.20
C ALA A 200 0.85 -13.51 5.01
N THR A 201 -0.28 -14.07 4.61
CA THR A 201 -0.87 -15.27 5.22
C THR A 201 -0.86 -16.42 4.22
N VAL A 202 -0.47 -17.62 4.66
CA VAL A 202 -0.50 -18.83 3.83
C VAL A 202 -1.24 -19.93 4.58
N ASN A 203 -2.28 -20.48 3.94
CA ASN A 203 -3.07 -21.58 4.46
C ASN A 203 -2.54 -22.90 3.92
N CYS A 204 -1.78 -23.64 4.74
CA CYS A 204 -1.15 -24.90 4.35
C CYS A 204 -2.12 -26.02 3.92
N PRO A 205 -3.29 -26.25 4.55
CA PRO A 205 -4.17 -27.37 4.19
C PRO A 205 -4.98 -27.15 2.91
N ALA A 206 -5.03 -25.91 2.39
CA ALA A 206 -5.92 -25.56 1.29
C ALA A 206 -5.35 -25.88 -0.10
N LEU A 207 -4.05 -26.24 -0.20
CA LEU A 207 -3.35 -26.31 -1.47
C LEU A 207 -2.58 -27.63 -1.66
N PRO A 208 -2.56 -28.17 -2.90
CA PRO A 208 -1.62 -29.21 -3.30
C PRO A 208 -0.16 -28.79 -3.02
N PRO A 209 0.75 -29.73 -2.67
CA PRO A 209 2.14 -29.43 -2.30
C PRO A 209 2.88 -28.52 -3.29
N ASP A 210 2.75 -28.78 -4.59
CA ASP A 210 3.43 -28.00 -5.64
C ASP A 210 2.90 -26.56 -5.72
N LEU A 211 1.59 -26.38 -5.50
CA LEU A 211 0.96 -25.06 -5.47
C LEU A 211 1.28 -24.31 -4.17
N LEU A 212 1.40 -25.02 -3.05
CA LEU A 212 1.80 -24.45 -1.78
C LEU A 212 3.26 -23.96 -1.82
N GLU A 213 4.16 -24.73 -2.44
CA GLU A 213 5.54 -24.32 -2.68
C GLU A 213 5.61 -23.06 -3.55
N SER A 214 4.86 -23.07 -4.65
CA SER A 214 4.72 -21.95 -5.57
C SER A 214 4.13 -20.71 -4.90
N GLU A 215 3.17 -20.86 -3.98
CA GLU A 215 2.61 -19.72 -3.23
C GLU A 215 3.63 -19.18 -2.21
N LEU A 216 4.30 -20.05 -1.45
CA LEU A 216 5.27 -19.65 -0.43
C LEU A 216 6.49 -18.95 -1.05
N PHE A 217 7.16 -19.60 -1.99
CA PHE A 217 8.46 -19.17 -2.50
C PHE A 217 8.38 -18.50 -3.88
N GLY A 218 7.30 -18.70 -4.63
CA GLY A 218 7.14 -18.19 -5.98
C GLY A 218 7.66 -19.16 -7.03
N HIS A 219 7.38 -18.87 -8.31
CA HIS A 219 7.81 -19.70 -9.42
C HIS A 219 8.34 -18.87 -10.59
N ALA A 220 9.26 -19.47 -11.34
CA ALA A 220 9.65 -18.99 -12.66
C ALA A 220 8.67 -19.46 -13.73
N ARG A 221 8.68 -18.78 -14.88
CA ARG A 221 7.90 -19.21 -16.05
C ARG A 221 8.35 -20.60 -16.48
N GLY A 222 7.40 -21.51 -16.67
CA GLY A 222 7.68 -22.90 -17.07
C GLY A 222 8.08 -23.85 -15.94
N ALA A 223 7.98 -23.44 -14.68
CA ALA A 223 8.34 -24.28 -13.53
C ALA A 223 7.46 -25.55 -13.37
N PHE A 224 6.19 -25.50 -13.80
CA PHE A 224 5.26 -26.63 -13.81
C PHE A 224 4.22 -26.46 -14.93
N THR A 225 3.41 -27.50 -15.19
CA THR A 225 2.32 -27.47 -16.19
C THR A 225 1.27 -26.42 -15.81
N GLY A 226 1.26 -25.29 -16.50
CA GLY A 226 0.38 -24.14 -16.20
C GLY A 226 1.11 -22.87 -15.76
N ALA A 227 2.42 -22.91 -15.54
CA ALA A 227 3.25 -21.74 -15.19
C ALA A 227 3.51 -20.82 -16.41
N ALA A 228 2.47 -20.15 -16.90
CA ALA A 228 2.54 -19.28 -18.08
C ALA A 228 3.37 -17.99 -17.84
N ALA A 229 3.45 -17.53 -16.58
CA ALA A 229 4.18 -16.35 -16.16
C ALA A 229 5.03 -16.66 -14.91
N SER A 230 6.00 -15.79 -14.59
CA SER A 230 6.70 -15.86 -13.30
C SER A 230 5.91 -15.08 -12.25
N THR A 231 5.76 -15.67 -11.05
CA THR A 231 5.02 -15.06 -9.96
C THR A 231 5.90 -14.98 -8.71
N PRO A 232 6.01 -13.81 -8.04
CA PRO A 232 6.70 -13.70 -6.76
C PRO A 232 5.92 -14.44 -5.66
N GLY A 233 6.63 -15.14 -4.77
CA GLY A 233 6.02 -15.83 -3.63
C GLY A 233 5.68 -14.91 -2.47
N ARG A 234 4.93 -15.43 -1.52
CA ARG A 234 4.50 -14.76 -0.28
C ARG A 234 5.68 -14.36 0.59
N VAL A 235 6.75 -15.15 0.62
CA VAL A 235 8.01 -14.80 1.30
C VAL A 235 8.58 -13.50 0.75
N GLY A 236 8.66 -13.37 -0.57
CA GLY A 236 9.16 -12.14 -1.20
C GLY A 236 8.21 -10.96 -1.07
N ALA A 237 6.89 -11.21 -1.11
CA ALA A 237 5.88 -10.16 -0.90
C ALA A 237 5.83 -9.64 0.54
N ALA A 238 6.31 -10.42 1.51
CA ALA A 238 6.34 -10.08 2.92
C ALA A 238 7.69 -9.53 3.40
N ASP A 239 8.59 -9.18 2.48
CA ASP A 239 9.92 -8.65 2.82
C ASP A 239 9.80 -7.38 3.68
N GLY A 240 10.56 -7.34 4.78
CA GLY A 240 10.45 -6.31 5.82
C GLY A 240 9.27 -6.49 6.78
N GLY A 241 8.34 -7.40 6.51
CA GLY A 241 7.07 -7.60 7.22
C GLY A 241 6.98 -8.89 8.04
N SER A 242 5.82 -9.54 7.98
CA SER A 242 5.54 -10.79 8.71
C SER A 242 4.86 -11.84 7.82
N LEU A 243 5.20 -13.10 8.04
CA LEU A 243 4.61 -14.25 7.36
C LEU A 243 3.84 -15.08 8.37
N PHE A 244 2.53 -15.16 8.20
CA PHE A 244 1.67 -16.02 8.98
C PHE A 244 1.45 -17.36 8.27
N LEU A 245 1.99 -18.43 8.85
CA LEU A 245 1.81 -19.80 8.39
C LEU A 245 0.69 -20.46 9.17
N ASP A 246 -0.44 -20.62 8.48
CA ASP A 246 -1.61 -21.23 9.03
C ASP A 246 -1.53 -22.76 8.86
N GLU A 247 -1.68 -23.50 9.97
CA GLU A 247 -1.62 -24.96 10.04
C GLU A 247 -0.29 -25.52 9.55
N ILE A 248 0.80 -24.95 10.09
CA ILE A 248 2.19 -25.34 9.77
C ILE A 248 2.47 -26.85 9.96
N GLY A 249 1.66 -27.54 10.77
CA GLY A 249 1.75 -28.98 10.98
C GLY A 249 1.40 -29.84 9.76
N GLU A 250 0.64 -29.30 8.80
CA GLU A 250 0.26 -29.97 7.56
C GLU A 250 1.26 -29.73 6.42
N LEU A 251 2.38 -29.05 6.69
CA LEU A 251 3.41 -28.84 5.67
C LEU A 251 4.07 -30.17 5.27
N PRO A 252 4.22 -30.46 3.96
CA PRO A 252 5.03 -31.57 3.47
C PRO A 252 6.48 -31.48 3.96
N LEU A 253 7.11 -32.62 4.28
CA LEU A 253 8.49 -32.67 4.78
C LEU A 253 9.50 -31.97 3.85
N SER A 254 9.31 -32.07 2.54
CA SER A 254 10.14 -31.37 1.55
C SER A 254 10.10 -29.85 1.70
N LEU A 255 8.93 -29.29 2.04
CA LEU A 255 8.76 -27.85 2.28
C LEU A 255 9.24 -27.43 3.65
N GLN A 256 9.12 -28.30 4.67
CA GLN A 256 9.66 -28.02 6.01
C GLN A 256 11.18 -27.78 5.97
N ALA A 257 11.93 -28.56 5.19
CA ALA A 257 13.37 -28.37 5.02
C ALA A 257 13.72 -27.00 4.40
N LYS A 258 12.95 -26.58 3.37
CA LYS A 258 13.13 -25.28 2.72
C LYS A 258 12.74 -24.12 3.64
N LEU A 259 11.66 -24.28 4.39
CA LEU A 259 11.22 -23.29 5.37
C LEU A 259 12.23 -23.13 6.50
N LEU A 260 12.83 -24.23 6.98
CA LEU A 260 13.88 -24.17 8.00
C LEU A 260 15.07 -23.36 7.50
N ARG A 261 15.55 -23.65 6.28
CA ARG A 261 16.63 -22.89 5.66
C ARG A 261 16.29 -21.40 5.52
N PHE A 262 15.05 -21.09 5.15
CA PHE A 262 14.58 -19.71 5.10
C PHE A 262 14.56 -19.02 6.48
N ILE A 263 14.16 -19.72 7.53
CA ILE A 263 14.11 -19.18 8.89
C ILE A 263 15.53 -18.93 9.43
N GLU A 264 16.48 -19.83 9.14
CA GLU A 264 17.86 -19.75 9.61
C GLU A 264 18.69 -18.74 8.82
N ASP A 265 18.70 -18.86 7.48
CA ASP A 265 19.60 -18.11 6.60
C ASP A 265 18.96 -16.85 6.00
N ARG A 266 17.63 -16.68 6.15
CA ARG A 266 16.83 -15.65 5.44
C ARG A 266 16.88 -15.77 3.93
N GLU A 267 17.27 -16.94 3.43
CA GLU A 267 17.47 -17.23 2.02
C GLU A 267 16.41 -18.20 1.48
N TYR A 268 15.97 -17.97 0.24
CA TYR A 268 15.02 -18.83 -0.44
C TYR A 268 15.24 -18.84 -1.96
N GLU A 269 14.74 -19.89 -2.61
CA GLU A 269 14.80 -20.10 -4.06
C GLU A 269 13.38 -20.26 -4.61
N ARG A 270 13.15 -19.83 -5.85
CA ARG A 270 11.86 -19.99 -6.51
C ARG A 270 11.77 -21.36 -7.15
N VAL A 271 10.55 -21.88 -7.30
CA VAL A 271 10.32 -23.12 -8.05
C VAL A 271 10.77 -22.91 -9.50
N GLY A 272 11.68 -23.77 -9.98
CA GLY A 272 12.24 -23.71 -11.32
C GLY A 272 13.29 -22.61 -11.54
N ASP A 273 13.76 -21.94 -10.49
CA ASP A 273 14.83 -20.95 -10.58
C ASP A 273 15.81 -21.07 -9.38
N PRO A 274 17.03 -21.58 -9.61
CA PRO A 274 18.02 -21.83 -8.56
C PRO A 274 18.69 -20.54 -8.04
N THR A 275 18.24 -19.37 -8.47
CA THR A 275 18.77 -18.09 -7.98
C THR A 275 18.34 -17.87 -6.53
N THR A 276 19.30 -17.93 -5.61
CA THR A 276 19.11 -17.62 -4.19
C THR A 276 18.73 -16.15 -4.00
N ARG A 277 17.72 -15.91 -3.18
CA ARG A 277 17.18 -14.58 -2.82
C ARG A 277 17.11 -14.45 -1.31
N ARG A 278 17.15 -13.21 -0.82
CA ARG A 278 17.03 -12.90 0.61
C ARG A 278 15.73 -12.14 0.88
N ALA A 279 15.08 -12.45 2.00
CA ALA A 279 13.94 -11.69 2.52
C ALA A 279 13.96 -11.68 4.06
N ASP A 280 13.82 -10.50 4.66
CA ASP A 280 13.73 -10.33 6.11
C ASP A 280 12.27 -10.35 6.55
N VAL A 281 11.77 -11.54 6.90
CA VAL A 281 10.36 -11.74 7.27
C VAL A 281 10.26 -12.40 8.63
N ARG A 282 9.44 -11.85 9.52
CA ARG A 282 9.14 -12.49 10.80
C ARG A 282 8.12 -13.63 10.63
N PRO A 283 8.46 -14.90 10.87
CA PRO A 283 7.51 -16.00 10.85
C PRO A 283 6.63 -16.00 12.11
N THR A 284 5.33 -16.03 11.91
CA THR A 284 4.32 -16.36 12.93
C THR A 284 3.58 -17.59 12.43
N SER A 285 3.41 -18.62 13.24
CA SER A 285 2.79 -19.87 12.80
C SER A 285 1.71 -20.33 13.76
N ARG A 286 0.69 -21.02 13.26
CA ARG A 286 -0.28 -21.72 14.10
C ARG A 286 -0.20 -23.22 13.87
N ARG A 287 -0.30 -24.00 14.93
CA ARG A 287 -0.42 -25.46 14.87
C ARG A 287 -1.66 -25.92 15.63
N TRP A 288 -2.43 -26.81 15.02
CA TRP A 288 -3.50 -27.54 15.70
C TRP A 288 -2.88 -28.60 16.63
N SER A 289 -3.35 -28.68 17.87
CA SER A 289 -2.92 -29.70 18.84
C SER A 289 -4.14 -30.32 19.52
N PRO A 290 -4.37 -31.64 19.41
CA PRO A 290 -5.47 -32.32 20.10
C PRO A 290 -5.14 -32.73 21.55
N ARG A 291 -3.97 -32.38 22.11
CA ARG A 291 -3.55 -32.85 23.44
C ARG A 291 -3.71 -31.79 24.52
N ALA A 292 -4.89 -31.75 25.13
CA ALA A 292 -5.11 -31.29 26.51
C ALA A 292 -5.95 -32.29 27.36
N ALA A 293 -6.15 -33.52 26.89
CA ALA A 293 -6.86 -34.57 27.63
C ALA A 293 -6.13 -35.92 27.54
N SER A 294 -5.10 -36.11 28.37
CA SER A 294 -4.60 -37.43 28.83
C SER A 294 -3.41 -37.22 29.77
N ALA A 295 -3.70 -36.95 31.03
CA ALA A 295 -2.76 -37.29 32.11
C ALA A 295 -2.79 -38.82 32.28
N PRO A 296 -1.66 -39.53 32.22
CA PRO A 296 -1.61 -40.90 32.70
C PRO A 296 -1.54 -40.86 34.23
N THR A 297 -2.66 -41.10 34.90
CA THR A 297 -2.63 -41.67 36.25
C THR A 297 -2.19 -43.12 36.12
N SER A 298 -0.88 -43.34 36.24
CA SER A 298 -0.33 -44.65 36.56
C SER A 298 0.68 -44.49 37.69
N THR A 299 0.19 -44.63 38.92
CA THR A 299 0.97 -45.22 40.01
C THR A 299 0.01 -46.12 40.77
N THR A 300 0.23 -47.42 40.63
CA THR A 300 -0.44 -48.49 41.36
C THR A 300 0.59 -49.10 42.30
N ALA A 301 0.08 -49.57 43.44
CA ALA A 301 0.73 -50.27 44.56
C ALA A 301 1.31 -49.38 45.65
#